data_AF-A0A0P9PH17-F1
#
_entry.id   AF-A0A0P9PH17-F1
#
_cell.length_a   1.000
_cell.length_b   1.000
_cell.length_c   1.000
_cell.angle_alpha   90.00
_cell.angle_beta   90.00
_cell.angle_gamma   90.00
#
_symmetry.space_group_name_H-M   'P 1'
#
loop_
_entity.id
_entity.type
_entity.pdbx_description
1 polymer ?
#
loop_
_entity_poly.entity_id
_entity_poly.type
_entity_poly.pdbx_seq_one_letter_code
_entity_poly.pdbx_strand_id
1 'polypeptide(L)' 'MCSGAAWRYLPERFGPWSTVYKRFRDWRDYGTFDRILERLHIRLNQEGLIDLDTWMIDFAAVLATRASSGAGKKGGLKNR' A
#
# COMPACT_ATOMS: atom_id res chain seq x y z
N MET A 1 -18.23 9.75 6.75
CA MET A 1 -17.41 8.77 7.50
C MET A 1 -16.36 8.18 6.56
N CYS A 2 -15.13 8.70 6.52
CA CYS A 2 -14.02 8.06 5.79
C CYS A 2 -13.14 7.33 6.80
N SER A 3 -13.26 6.02 6.91
CA SER A 3 -12.50 5.18 7.86
C SER A 3 -11.03 4.92 7.44
N GLY A 4 -10.52 5.67 6.44
CA GLY A 4 -9.10 5.64 6.05
C GLY A 4 -8.58 4.27 5.58
N ALA A 5 -9.46 3.37 5.15
CA ALA A 5 -9.12 2.00 4.74
C ALA A 5 -8.30 1.22 5.79
N ALA A 6 -8.69 1.32 7.08
CA ALA A 6 -8.01 0.58 8.14
C ALA A 6 -8.03 -0.94 7.89
N TRP A 7 -6.86 -1.60 8.01
CA TRP A 7 -6.70 -3.06 7.86
C TRP A 7 -7.67 -3.88 8.70
N ARG A 8 -8.11 -3.36 9.85
CA ARG A 8 -9.09 -4.03 10.73
C ARG A 8 -10.48 -4.19 10.10
N TYR A 9 -10.79 -3.42 9.07
CA TYR A 9 -12.04 -3.52 8.31
C TYR A 9 -11.90 -4.39 7.05
N LEU A 10 -10.83 -5.18 6.95
CA LEU A 10 -10.66 -6.10 5.83
C LEU A 10 -11.84 -7.08 5.75
N PRO A 11 -12.49 -7.23 4.58
CA PRO A 11 -13.58 -8.18 4.42
C PRO A 11 -13.16 -9.61 4.78
N GLU A 12 -14.04 -10.33 5.48
CA GLU A 12 -13.78 -11.67 6.01
C GLU A 12 -13.34 -12.68 4.94
N ARG A 13 -13.81 -12.52 3.69
CA ARG A 13 -13.41 -13.37 2.55
C ARG A 13 -11.90 -13.44 2.30
N PHE A 14 -11.13 -12.47 2.80
CA PHE A 14 -9.66 -12.43 2.65
C PHE A 14 -8.93 -13.07 3.84
N GLY A 15 -9.66 -13.56 4.84
CA GLY A 15 -9.11 -14.14 6.05
C GLY A 15 -8.60 -13.10 7.05
N PRO A 16 -7.79 -13.53 8.04
CA PRO A 16 -7.32 -12.66 9.11
C PRO A 16 -6.49 -11.49 8.57
N TRP A 17 -6.88 -10.26 8.94
CA TRP A 17 -6.21 -9.04 8.47
C TRP A 17 -4.70 -9.01 8.79
N SER A 18 -4.27 -9.64 9.89
CA SER A 18 -2.86 -9.69 10.29
C SER A 18 -2.01 -10.51 9.32
N THR A 19 -2.55 -11.61 8.79
CA THR A 19 -1.91 -12.44 7.78
C THR A 19 -1.79 -11.69 6.45
N VAL A 20 -2.86 -11.02 6.05
CA VAL A 20 -2.88 -10.20 4.82
C VAL A 20 -1.90 -9.03 4.94
N TYR A 21 -1.89 -8.33 6.06
CA TYR A 21 -0.93 -7.25 6.31
C TYR A 21 0.52 -7.75 6.31
N LYS A 22 0.80 -8.92 6.89
CA LYS A 22 2.13 -9.53 6.83
C LYS A 22 2.55 -9.78 5.39
N ARG A 23 1.70 -10.42 4.58
CA ARG A 23 2.00 -10.68 3.16
C ARG A 23 2.22 -9.38 2.39
N PHE A 24 1.38 -8.38 2.60
CA PHE A 24 1.52 -7.06 1.98
C PHE A 24 2.88 -6.44 2.33
N ARG A 25 3.26 -6.46 3.61
CA ARG A 25 4.54 -5.94 4.08
C ARG A 25 5.71 -6.68 3.44
N ASP A 26 5.67 -8.01 3.43
CA ASP A 26 6.72 -8.83 2.81
C ASP A 26 6.84 -8.47 1.32
N TRP A 27 5.73 -8.38 0.58
CA TRP A 27 5.74 -8.00 -0.83
C TRP A 27 6.31 -6.60 -1.08
N ARG A 28 5.94 -5.63 -0.25
CA ARG A 28 6.50 -4.28 -0.30
C ARG A 28 8.01 -4.31 -0.04
N ASP A 29 8.45 -4.99 1.02
CA ASP A 29 9.85 -5.03 1.42
C ASP A 29 10.73 -5.79 0.40
N TYR A 30 10.16 -6.80 -0.28
CA TYR A 30 10.82 -7.52 -1.38
C TYR A 30 10.70 -6.83 -2.75
N GLY A 31 10.14 -5.62 -2.86
CA GLY A 31 9.97 -4.93 -4.14
C GLY A 31 9.11 -5.72 -5.15
N THR A 32 8.13 -6.48 -4.64
CA THR A 32 7.28 -7.34 -5.48
C THR A 32 6.36 -6.49 -6.36
N PHE A 33 5.82 -5.40 -5.82
CA PHE A 33 4.96 -4.49 -6.57
C PHE A 33 5.73 -3.81 -7.71
N ASP A 34 6.96 -3.37 -7.48
CA ASP A 34 7.80 -2.74 -8.50
C ASP A 34 8.08 -3.71 -9.66
N ARG A 35 8.43 -4.96 -9.34
CA ARG A 35 8.66 -6.00 -10.35
C ARG A 35 7.41 -6.37 -11.16
N ILE A 36 6.23 -6.32 -10.53
CA ILE A 36 4.96 -6.52 -11.25
C ILE A 36 4.72 -5.35 -12.20
N LEU A 37 4.91 -4.11 -11.72
CA LEU A 37 4.71 -2.91 -12.51
C LEU A 37 5.64 -2.86 -13.72
N GLU A 38 6.93 -3.13 -13.51
CA GLU A 38 7.94 -3.19 -14.58
C GLU A 38 7.55 -4.18 -15.68
N ARG A 39 7.18 -5.41 -15.29
CA ARG A 39 6.78 -6.45 -16.24
C ARG A 39 5.51 -6.08 -17.01
N LEU A 40 4.52 -5.50 -16.33
CA LEU A 40 3.30 -5.03 -16.99
C LEU A 40 3.62 -3.90 -17.97
N HIS A 41 4.47 -2.96 -17.59
CA HIS A 41 4.87 -1.85 -18.44
C HIS A 41 5.56 -2.35 -19.72
N ILE A 42 6.54 -3.25 -19.58
CA ILE A 42 7.22 -3.86 -20.73
C ILE A 42 6.22 -4.57 -21.66
N ARG A 43 5.33 -5.40 -21.09
CA ARG A 43 4.35 -6.14 -21.90
C ARG A 43 3.39 -5.22 -22.64
N LEU A 44 2.80 -4.25 -21.94
CA LEU A 44 1.84 -3.33 -22.55
C LEU A 44 2.49 -2.44 -23.60
N ASN A 45 3.75 -2.04 -23.39
CA ASN A 45 4.51 -1.31 -24.40
C ASN A 45 4.76 -2.16 -25.66
N GLN A 46 5.12 -3.44 -25.50
CA GLN A 46 5.29 -4.38 -26.62
C GLN A 46 3.98 -4.63 -27.39
N GLU A 47 2.85 -4.62 -26.70
CA GLU A 47 1.51 -4.77 -27.29
C GLU A 47 0.98 -3.46 -27.91
N GLY A 48 1.71 -2.34 -27.81
CA GLY A 48 1.28 -1.04 -28.32
C GLY A 48 0.09 -0.44 -27.55
N LEU A 49 -0.12 -0.87 -26.30
CA LEU A 49 -1.23 -0.45 -25.44
C LEU A 49 -0.88 0.74 -24.53
N ILE A 50 0.34 1.27 -24.63
CA ILE A 50 0.78 2.48 -23.95
C ILE A 50 0.95 3.58 -24.98
N ASP A 51 0.19 4.67 -24.82
CA ASP A 51 0.44 5.92 -25.53
C ASP A 51 1.65 6.63 -24.87
N LEU A 52 2.72 6.81 -25.64
CA LEU A 52 3.97 7.45 -25.19
C LEU A 52 4.03 8.95 -25.53
N ASP A 53 3.08 9.45 -26.33
CA ASP A 53 3.02 10.85 -26.75
C ASP A 53 2.20 11.70 -25.77
N THR A 54 1.25 11.09 -25.05
CA THR A 54 0.43 11.77 -24.04
C THR A 54 0.93 11.50 -22.62
N TRP A 55 1.33 12.55 -21.91
CA TRP A 55 1.75 12.47 -20.51
C TRP A 55 0.72 13.11 -19.58
N MET A 56 0.26 12.36 -18.59
CA MET A 56 -0.61 12.87 -17.52
C MET A 56 0.11 12.71 -16.18
N ILE A 57 0.13 13.78 -15.39
CA ILE A 57 0.68 13.77 -14.03
C ILE A 57 -0.46 14.11 -13.08
N ASP A 58 -0.83 13.17 -12.23
CA ASP A 58 -1.76 13.37 -11.13
C ASP A 58 -1.06 13.22 -9.78
N PHE A 59 -1.66 13.79 -8.74
CA PHE A 59 -1.20 13.66 -7.37
C PHE A 59 -2.37 13.30 -6.46
N ALA A 60 -2.18 12.25 -5.67
CA ALA A 60 -3.07 11.89 -4.58
C ALA A 60 -2.27 11.70 -3.29
N ALA A 61 -2.76 12.30 -2.20
CA ALA A 61 -2.19 12.11 -0.86
C ALA A 61 -3.21 11.49 0.09
N VAL A 62 -2.78 10.47 0.82
CA VAL A 62 -3.53 9.92 1.96
C VAL A 62 -2.87 10.42 3.23
N LEU A 63 -3.49 11.40 3.88
CA LEU A 63 -2.99 11.93 5.15
C LEU A 63 -3.19 10.89 6.26
N ALA A 64 -2.11 10.56 6.96
CA ALA A 64 -2.19 9.76 8.17
C ALA A 64 -2.81 10.62 9.30
N THR A 65 -3.90 10.15 9.88
CA THR A 65 -4.44 10.77 11.10
C THR A 65 -3.63 10.33 12.32
N ARG A 66 -3.74 11.03 13.45
CA ARG A 66 -3.11 10.61 14.72
C ARG A 66 -3.42 9.17 15.12
N ALA A 67 -4.57 8.64 14.69
CA ALA A 67 -5.00 7.27 14.95
C ALA A 67 -4.30 6.21 14.08
N SER A 68 -3.55 6.64 13.06
CA SER A 68 -2.73 5.79 12.19
C SER A 68 -1.32 5.53 12.76
N SER A 69 -0.89 6.33 13.74
CA SER A 69 0.30 6.04 14.55
C SER A 69 -0.01 4.81 15.39
N GLY A 70 0.59 3.66 15.06
CA GLY A 70 0.35 2.41 15.77
C GLY A 70 0.54 2.54 17.30
N ALA A 71 0.12 1.50 18.03
CA ALA A 71 0.25 1.49 19.49
C ALA A 71 1.71 1.77 19.93
N GLY A 72 1.88 2.70 20.88
CA GLY A 72 3.19 3.01 21.45
C GLY A 72 3.89 1.74 21.95
N LYS A 73 5.20 1.64 21.74
CA LYS A 73 6.01 0.50 22.20
C LYS A 73 5.79 0.31 23.71
N LYS A 74 5.42 -0.91 24.14
CA LYS A 74 5.40 -1.27 25.58
C LYS A 74 6.82 -1.04 26.13
N GLY A 75 6.96 -0.09 27.05
CA GLY A 75 8.23 0.30 27.67
C GLY A 75 8.79 1.68 27.27
N GLY A 76 8.07 2.48 26.46
CA GLY A 76 8.48 3.86 26.17
C GLY A 76 8.53 4.73 27.43
N LEU A 77 9.67 5.39 27.66
CA LEU A 77 9.91 6.29 28.79
C LEU A 77 8.77 7.30 28.96
N LYS A 78 8.15 7.30 30.15
CA LYS A 78 7.30 8.40 30.60
C LYS A 78 8.23 9.57 30.93
N ASN A 79 8.30 10.56 30.06
CA ASN A 79 8.88 11.84 30.45
C ASN A 79 7.93 12.52 31.45
N ARG A 80 8.52 12.90 32.59
CA ARG A 80 7.90 13.62 33.70
C ARG A 80 7.72 15.09 33.34
#